data_AF-A0A147K3C8-F1
#
_entry.id   AF-A0A147K3C8-F1
#
_cell.length_a   1.000
_cell.length_b   1.000
_cell.length_c   1.000
_cell.angle_alpha   90.00
_cell.angle_beta   90.00
_cell.angle_gamma   90.00
#
_symmetry.space_group_name_H-M   'P 1'
#
loop_
_entity.id
_entity.type
_entity.pdbx_description
1 polymer ?
#
loop_
_entity_poly.entity_id
_entity_poly.type
_entity_poly.pdbx_seq_one_letter_code
_entity_poly.pdbx_strand_id
1 'polypeptide(L)'
;MGKEKIVDILSIRGRPRLVGRGIHREVYRLKDLAIKITRVRKWSETKEILEYAASADERNKRIRDELNFLPEYYGALITSIAGKRPSAVIVTFHSYVRPLTFPSLDELKKVFELVVSAYRKGYLLDWKPSNFGKRGKKIYYLDEYGIGKGLIPPDVAEDFNAFFNAMKKRLMAEMKRRTDS
;
A
#
# COMPACT_ATOMS: atom_id res chain seq x y z
N MET A 1 25.02 8.16 -3.98
CA MET A 1 24.15 7.37 -4.88
C MET A 1 24.27 5.89 -4.52
N GLY A 2 23.24 5.30 -3.90
CA GLY A 2 23.25 3.87 -3.56
C GLY A 2 23.04 3.00 -4.80
N LYS A 3 23.78 1.89 -4.91
CA LYS A 3 23.60 0.90 -5.99
C LYS A 3 22.14 0.45 -6.04
N GLU A 4 21.54 0.51 -7.22
CA GLU A 4 20.16 0.05 -7.46
C GLU A 4 20.07 -1.45 -7.12
N LYS A 5 19.23 -1.82 -6.14
CA LYS A 5 19.08 -3.21 -5.71
C LYS A 5 18.11 -3.92 -6.66
N ILE A 6 18.66 -4.79 -7.49
CA ILE A 6 17.92 -5.73 -8.34
C ILE A 6 17.75 -7.05 -7.58
N VAL A 7 16.61 -7.72 -7.77
CA VAL A 7 16.36 -9.06 -7.23
C VAL A 7 16.02 -10.02 -8.36
N ASP A 8 16.66 -11.17 -8.38
CA ASP A 8 16.31 -12.26 -9.31
C ASP A 8 15.33 -13.19 -8.61
N ILE A 9 14.09 -13.21 -9.11
CA ILE A 9 13.02 -14.07 -8.63
C ILE A 9 12.88 -15.19 -9.67
N LEU A 10 13.17 -16.43 -9.30
CA LEU A 10 13.43 -17.52 -10.26
C LEU A 10 12.26 -17.77 -11.24
N SER A 11 11.02 -17.52 -10.81
CA SER A 11 9.82 -17.72 -11.63
C SER A 11 9.38 -16.47 -12.41
N ILE A 12 10.10 -15.35 -12.33
CA ILE A 12 9.71 -14.07 -12.95
C ILE A 12 10.78 -13.63 -13.94
N ARG A 13 10.41 -13.50 -15.22
CA ARG A 13 11.29 -12.93 -16.24
C ARG A 13 11.38 -11.42 -16.10
N GLY A 14 12.60 -10.89 -16.04
CA GLY A 14 12.87 -9.45 -15.99
C GLY A 14 13.80 -9.08 -14.84
N ARG A 15 13.98 -7.76 -14.62
CA ARG A 15 14.84 -7.22 -13.55
C ARG A 15 14.03 -6.27 -12.66
N PRO A 16 13.30 -6.80 -11.66
CA PRO A 16 12.58 -5.97 -10.69
C PRO A 16 13.54 -5.05 -9.92
N ARG A 17 13.16 -3.77 -9.78
CA ARG A 17 13.95 -2.74 -9.09
C ARG A 17 13.34 -2.40 -7.74
N LEU A 18 14.15 -2.35 -6.68
CA LEU A 18 13.64 -2.00 -5.34
C LEU A 18 13.07 -0.58 -5.34
N VAL A 19 11.83 -0.43 -4.87
CA VAL A 19 11.14 0.87 -4.73
C VAL A 19 10.66 1.15 -3.31
N GLY A 20 10.66 0.15 -2.43
CA GLY A 20 10.30 0.33 -1.03
C GLY A 20 10.77 -0.82 -0.16
N ARG A 21 11.08 -0.53 1.09
CA ARG A 21 11.38 -1.53 2.12
C ARG A 21 10.57 -1.22 3.36
N GLY A 22 9.67 -2.13 3.72
CA GLY A 22 9.01 -2.15 5.02
C GLY A 22 9.68 -3.14 5.96
N ILE A 23 9.22 -3.16 7.21
CA ILE A 23 9.70 -4.07 8.26
C ILE A 23 9.47 -5.54 7.86
N HIS A 24 8.34 -5.82 7.20
CA HIS A 24 7.90 -7.18 6.87
C HIS A 24 8.09 -7.57 5.40
N ARG A 25 8.28 -6.60 4.50
CA ARG A 25 8.29 -6.83 3.05
C ARG A 25 9.17 -5.87 2.28
N GLU A 26 9.72 -6.35 1.18
CA GLU A 26 10.37 -5.51 0.16
C GLU A 26 9.42 -5.35 -1.04
N VAL A 27 9.36 -4.15 -1.61
CA VAL A 27 8.54 -3.83 -2.79
C VAL A 27 9.45 -3.52 -3.95
N TYR A 28 9.25 -4.23 -5.05
CA TYR A 28 9.97 -4.06 -6.29
C TYR A 28 9.02 -3.61 -7.41
N ARG A 29 9.54 -2.85 -8.37
CA ARG A 29 8.82 -2.49 -9.58
C ARG A 29 9.36 -3.28 -10.75
N LEU A 30 8.46 -3.85 -11.55
CA LEU A 30 8.76 -4.42 -12.86
C LEU A 30 7.77 -3.85 -13.86
N LYS A 31 8.23 -2.95 -14.74
CA LYS A 31 7.37 -2.18 -15.67
C LYS A 31 6.24 -1.46 -14.92
N ASP A 32 5.00 -1.86 -15.13
CA ASP A 32 3.74 -1.38 -14.56
C ASP A 32 3.25 -2.25 -13.39
N LEU A 33 4.06 -3.21 -12.93
CA LEU A 33 3.76 -4.06 -11.78
C LEU A 33 4.53 -3.64 -10.52
N ALA A 34 3.85 -3.66 -9.39
CA ALA A 34 4.44 -3.70 -8.06
C ALA A 34 4.46 -5.16 -7.58
N ILE A 35 5.66 -5.64 -7.26
CA ILE A 35 5.95 -6.98 -6.76
C ILE A 35 6.32 -6.85 -5.29
N LYS A 36 5.44 -7.31 -4.40
CA LYS A 36 5.69 -7.28 -2.94
C LYS A 36 6.16 -8.66 -2.49
N ILE A 37 7.33 -8.69 -1.88
CA ILE A 37 8.00 -9.93 -1.45
C ILE A 37 7.94 -10.03 0.08
N THR A 38 7.32 -11.10 0.56
CA THR A 38 7.35 -11.53 1.95
C THR A 38 8.36 -12.66 2.10
N ARG A 39 9.36 -12.46 2.96
CA ARG A 39 10.40 -13.47 3.22
C ARG A 39 9.92 -14.48 4.25
N VAL A 40 10.13 -15.75 3.95
CA VAL A 40 9.85 -16.86 4.86
C VAL A 40 11.08 -17.05 5.75
N ARG A 41 11.04 -16.64 7.03
CA ARG A 41 12.23 -16.63 7.89
C ARG A 41 12.59 -18.02 8.45
N LYS A 42 11.59 -18.77 8.94
CA LYS A 42 11.69 -20.17 9.41
C LYS A 42 10.27 -20.73 9.45
N TRP A 43 9.85 -21.40 8.41
CA TRP A 43 8.58 -22.12 8.39
C TRP A 43 9.02 -23.57 8.21
N SER A 44 8.89 -24.36 9.27
CA SER A 44 9.41 -25.73 9.34
C SER A 44 8.70 -26.66 8.37
N GLU A 45 7.56 -26.23 7.83
CA GLU A 45 6.67 -27.07 7.05
C GLU A 45 6.13 -26.33 5.81
N THR A 46 6.13 -27.02 4.67
CA THR A 46 5.53 -26.56 3.40
C THR A 46 4.07 -26.14 3.56
N LYS A 47 3.34 -26.81 4.46
CA LYS A 47 1.92 -26.57 4.73
C LYS A 47 1.66 -25.14 5.21
N GLU A 48 2.46 -24.66 6.17
CA GLU A 48 2.31 -23.30 6.69
C GLU A 48 2.47 -22.28 5.56
N ILE A 49 3.48 -22.45 4.67
CA ILE A 49 3.74 -21.50 3.57
C ILE A 49 2.54 -21.42 2.62
N LEU A 50 1.93 -22.57 2.32
CA LEU A 50 0.73 -22.66 1.48
C LEU A 50 -0.45 -21.96 2.15
N GLU A 51 -0.70 -22.22 3.42
CA GLU A 51 -1.80 -21.60 4.19
C GLU A 51 -1.64 -20.07 4.27
N TYR A 52 -0.43 -19.57 4.51
CA TYR A 52 -0.19 -18.14 4.53
C TYR A 52 -0.35 -17.49 3.14
N ALA A 53 0.15 -18.14 2.09
CA ALA A 53 -0.02 -17.64 0.73
C ALA A 53 -1.51 -17.58 0.33
N ALA A 54 -2.27 -18.62 0.67
CA ALA A 54 -3.71 -18.68 0.43
C ALA A 54 -4.46 -17.59 1.23
N SER A 55 -4.14 -17.43 2.51
CA SER A 55 -4.73 -16.39 3.37
C SER A 55 -4.40 -14.98 2.85
N ALA A 56 -3.17 -14.75 2.38
CA ALA A 56 -2.78 -13.47 1.80
C ALA A 56 -3.53 -13.17 0.50
N ASP A 57 -3.72 -14.17 -0.37
CA ASP A 57 -4.48 -14.05 -1.61
C ASP A 57 -5.96 -13.76 -1.34
N GLU A 58 -6.59 -14.54 -0.46
CA GLU A 58 -7.98 -14.36 -0.07
C GLU A 58 -8.22 -12.98 0.55
N ARG A 59 -7.36 -12.55 1.48
CA ARG A 59 -7.46 -11.22 2.09
C ARG A 59 -7.37 -10.13 1.03
N ASN A 60 -6.44 -10.24 0.08
CA ASN A 60 -6.24 -9.22 -0.96
C ASN A 60 -7.44 -9.12 -1.91
N LYS A 61 -8.10 -10.23 -2.21
CA LYS A 61 -9.34 -10.27 -3.00
C LYS A 61 -10.48 -9.61 -2.22
N ARG A 62 -10.78 -10.13 -1.02
CA ARG A 62 -11.89 -9.66 -0.18
C ARG A 62 -11.85 -8.16 0.08
N ILE A 63 -10.68 -7.62 0.44
CA ILE A 63 -10.58 -6.19 0.78
C ILE A 63 -10.77 -5.26 -0.43
N ARG A 64 -10.53 -5.76 -1.65
CA ARG A 64 -10.73 -4.99 -2.89
C ARG A 64 -12.16 -4.99 -3.35
N ASP A 65 -12.94 -6.02 -2.99
CA ASP A 65 -14.39 -6.02 -3.16
C ASP A 65 -15.03 -4.91 -2.31
N GLU A 66 -14.42 -4.60 -1.16
CA GLU A 66 -14.91 -3.57 -0.24
C GLU A 66 -14.30 -2.17 -0.50
N LEU A 67 -13.03 -2.08 -0.91
CA LEU A 67 -12.27 -0.82 -1.02
C LEU A 67 -11.77 -0.57 -2.46
N ASN A 68 -12.31 0.46 -3.12
CA ASN A 68 -12.03 0.80 -4.53
C ASN A 68 -10.81 1.70 -4.77
N PHE A 69 -10.03 1.98 -3.72
CA PHE A 69 -8.85 2.85 -3.75
C PHE A 69 -7.55 2.07 -3.53
N LEU A 70 -7.59 0.75 -3.61
CA LEU A 70 -6.40 -0.10 -3.61
C LEU A 70 -5.91 -0.31 -5.05
N PRO A 71 -4.59 -0.45 -5.29
CA PRO A 71 -4.07 -0.89 -6.58
C PRO A 71 -4.68 -2.23 -6.96
N GLU A 72 -4.92 -2.46 -8.26
CA GLU A 72 -5.37 -3.75 -8.76
C GLU A 72 -4.45 -4.87 -8.27
N TYR A 73 -5.04 -6.02 -7.94
CA TYR A 73 -4.34 -7.22 -7.49
C TYR A 73 -4.45 -8.31 -8.54
N TYR A 74 -3.32 -8.93 -8.87
CA TYR A 74 -3.25 -9.94 -9.92
C TYR A 74 -3.02 -11.37 -9.37
N GLY A 75 -2.72 -11.51 -8.08
CA GLY A 75 -2.55 -12.82 -7.45
C GLY A 75 -1.28 -12.95 -6.60
N ALA A 76 -1.13 -14.13 -6.00
CA ALA A 76 0.04 -14.53 -5.21
C ALA A 76 0.79 -15.69 -5.88
N LEU A 77 2.09 -15.77 -5.64
CA LEU A 77 2.96 -16.85 -6.08
C LEU A 77 3.94 -17.22 -4.96
N ILE A 78 4.07 -18.52 -4.70
CA ILE A 78 5.18 -19.06 -3.92
C ILE A 78 6.32 -19.35 -4.90
N THR A 79 7.49 -18.77 -4.64
CA THR A 79 8.68 -18.93 -5.50
C THR A 79 9.94 -18.76 -4.66
N SER A 80 11.09 -18.64 -5.29
CA SER A 80 12.38 -18.47 -4.63
C SER A 80 13.15 -17.29 -5.20
N ILE A 81 13.89 -16.61 -4.33
CA ILE A 81 14.89 -15.61 -4.73
C ILE A 81 16.22 -16.33 -4.99
N ALA A 82 16.88 -15.99 -6.09
CA ALA A 82 18.19 -16.53 -6.43
C ALA A 82 19.27 -16.10 -5.42
N GLY A 83 20.23 -16.98 -5.18
CA GLY A 83 21.36 -16.75 -4.29
C GLY A 83 22.18 -18.03 -4.11
N LYS A 84 23.23 -18.01 -3.27
CA LYS A 84 24.04 -19.21 -2.97
C LYS A 84 23.18 -20.37 -2.45
N ARG A 85 22.14 -20.05 -1.68
CA ARG A 85 21.04 -20.95 -1.31
C ARG A 85 19.74 -20.23 -1.64
N PRO A 86 18.97 -20.70 -2.64
CA PRO A 86 17.68 -20.12 -2.95
C PRO A 86 16.79 -20.08 -1.71
N SER A 87 16.07 -18.98 -1.52
CA SER A 87 15.21 -18.78 -0.36
C SER A 87 13.77 -18.65 -0.82
N ALA A 88 12.89 -19.50 -0.26
CA ALA A 88 11.47 -19.44 -0.52
C ALA A 88 10.88 -18.10 -0.08
N VAL A 89 9.98 -17.57 -0.91
CA VAL A 89 9.29 -16.31 -0.70
C VAL A 89 7.85 -16.41 -1.19
N ILE A 90 7.01 -15.57 -0.60
CA ILE A 90 5.65 -15.35 -1.09
C ILE A 90 5.65 -13.99 -1.77
N VAL A 91 5.20 -13.98 -3.02
CA VAL A 91 5.17 -12.79 -3.87
C VAL A 91 3.73 -12.45 -4.17
N THR A 92 3.36 -11.17 -4.06
CA THR A 92 2.07 -10.68 -4.53
C THR A 92 2.26 -9.64 -5.63
N PHE A 93 1.39 -9.69 -6.63
CA PHE A 93 1.45 -8.85 -7.81
C PHE A 93 0.32 -7.82 -7.80
N HIS A 94 0.69 -6.57 -8.03
CA HIS A 94 -0.25 -5.45 -8.03
C HIS A 94 0.06 -4.51 -9.17
N SER A 95 -0.91 -3.68 -9.56
CA SER A 95 -0.61 -2.53 -10.41
C SER A 95 0.36 -1.57 -9.70
N TYR A 96 1.37 -1.08 -10.40
CA TYR A 96 2.32 -0.14 -9.86
C TYR A 96 1.69 1.25 -9.74
N VAL A 97 1.74 1.78 -8.53
CA VAL A 97 1.37 3.16 -8.21
C VAL A 97 2.57 3.83 -7.56
N ARG A 98 2.93 5.02 -8.04
CA ARG A 98 4.07 5.77 -7.52
C ARG A 98 3.73 6.29 -6.12
N PRO A 99 4.53 6.00 -5.07
CA PRO A 99 4.32 6.55 -3.74
C PRO A 99 4.38 8.08 -3.73
N LEU A 100 3.57 8.70 -2.86
CA LEU A 100 3.67 10.12 -2.56
C LEU A 100 4.95 10.38 -1.76
N THR A 101 5.66 11.45 -2.12
CA THR A 101 6.90 11.87 -1.45
C THR A 101 6.74 13.29 -0.91
N PHE A 102 6.34 14.22 -1.78
CA PHE A 102 6.01 15.60 -1.42
C PHE A 102 4.61 15.93 -1.96
N PRO A 103 3.54 15.56 -1.23
CA PRO A 103 2.18 15.76 -1.71
C PRO A 103 1.79 17.24 -1.72
N SER A 104 1.19 17.68 -2.82
CA SER A 104 0.50 18.97 -2.93
C SER A 104 -0.74 19.02 -2.02
N LEU A 105 -1.29 20.23 -1.79
CA LEU A 105 -2.50 20.39 -1.00
C LEU A 105 -3.71 19.63 -1.58
N ASP A 106 -3.84 19.58 -2.91
CA ASP A 106 -4.88 18.79 -3.59
C ASP A 106 -4.71 17.28 -3.35
N GLU A 107 -3.47 16.79 -3.36
CA GLU A 107 -3.17 15.39 -3.08
C GLU A 107 -3.45 15.04 -1.61
N LEU A 108 -3.07 15.91 -0.67
CA LEU A 108 -3.41 15.76 0.74
C LEU A 108 -4.91 15.69 0.94
N LYS A 109 -5.68 16.58 0.32
CA LYS A 109 -7.15 16.56 0.36
C LYS A 109 -7.70 15.21 -0.08
N LYS A 110 -7.21 14.67 -1.20
CA LYS A 110 -7.64 13.35 -1.71
C LYS A 110 -7.24 12.19 -0.81
N VAL A 111 -6.07 12.27 -0.18
CA VAL A 111 -5.65 11.31 0.84
C VAL A 111 -6.63 11.32 2.02
N PHE A 112 -7.04 12.50 2.48
CA PHE A 112 -8.04 12.62 3.55
C PHE A 112 -9.42 12.08 3.14
N GLU A 113 -9.87 12.40 1.93
CA GLU A 113 -11.12 11.85 1.39
C GLU A 113 -11.10 10.32 1.35
N LEU A 114 -9.96 9.72 0.99
CA LEU A 114 -9.76 8.28 1.00
C LEU A 114 -9.85 7.72 2.43
N VAL A 115 -9.18 8.33 3.41
CA VAL A 115 -9.25 7.90 4.82
C VAL A 115 -10.66 7.98 5.38
N VAL A 116 -11.39 9.07 5.12
CA VAL A 116 -12.80 9.19 5.52
C VAL A 116 -13.66 8.12 4.83
N SER A 117 -13.40 7.82 3.55
CA SER A 117 -14.11 6.75 2.84
C SER A 117 -13.82 5.37 3.41
N ALA A 118 -12.59 5.09 3.84
CA ALA A 118 -12.23 3.84 4.51
C ALA A 118 -12.93 3.74 5.87
N TYR A 119 -12.86 4.84 6.64
CA TYR A 119 -13.49 4.98 7.95
C TYR A 119 -14.99 4.65 7.91
N ARG A 120 -15.73 5.23 6.96
CA ARG A 120 -17.18 4.98 6.79
C ARG A 120 -17.52 3.52 6.49
N LYS A 121 -16.55 2.73 6.02
CA LYS A 121 -16.67 1.29 5.77
C LYS A 121 -16.16 0.44 6.94
N GLY A 122 -15.84 1.05 8.08
CA GLY A 122 -15.33 0.38 9.27
C GLY A 122 -13.84 0.04 9.22
N TYR A 123 -13.07 0.74 8.38
CA TYR A 123 -11.64 0.52 8.19
C TYR A 123 -10.78 1.67 8.72
N LEU A 124 -9.67 1.29 9.35
CA LEU A 124 -8.57 2.17 9.72
C LEU A 124 -7.39 1.97 8.79
N LEU A 125 -6.78 3.08 8.37
CA LEU A 125 -5.57 3.07 7.54
C LEU A 125 -4.38 3.60 8.34
N ASP A 126 -3.24 2.94 8.23
CA ASP A 126 -1.96 3.41 8.78
C ASP A 126 -1.55 4.73 8.11
N TRP A 127 -1.65 5.82 8.87
CA TRP A 127 -1.40 7.17 8.38
C TRP A 127 0.10 7.44 8.22
N LYS A 128 0.61 7.11 7.04
CA LYS A 128 1.97 7.46 6.61
C LYS A 128 1.91 7.91 5.15
N PRO A 129 2.46 9.09 4.77
CA PRO A 129 2.42 9.55 3.38
C PRO A 129 2.97 8.52 2.37
N SER A 130 3.97 7.73 2.76
CA SER A 130 4.53 6.65 1.93
C SER A 130 3.58 5.47 1.68
N ASN A 131 2.51 5.32 2.48
CA ASN A 131 1.46 4.34 2.25
C ASN A 131 0.43 4.83 1.23
N PHE A 132 0.54 6.05 0.71
CA PHE A 132 -0.32 6.57 -0.33
C PHE A 132 0.48 6.75 -1.63
N GLY A 133 -0.21 6.60 -2.76
CA GLY A 133 0.39 6.77 -4.07
C GLY A 133 -0.56 7.39 -5.08
N LYS A 134 0.00 7.82 -6.20
CA LYS A 134 -0.76 8.45 -7.30
C LYS A 134 -0.53 7.75 -8.62
N ARG A 135 -1.63 7.54 -9.35
CA ARG A 135 -1.64 7.09 -10.75
C ARG A 135 -2.67 7.95 -11.49
N GLY A 136 -2.18 8.81 -12.40
CA GLY A 136 -3.00 9.85 -13.01
C GLY A 136 -3.53 10.85 -11.97
N LYS A 137 -4.83 11.13 -11.98
CA LYS A 137 -5.49 12.03 -11.00
C LYS A 137 -5.98 11.34 -9.73
N LYS A 138 -5.88 10.00 -9.65
CA LYS A 138 -6.42 9.18 -8.56
C LYS A 138 -5.33 8.86 -7.52
N ILE A 139 -5.71 8.94 -6.24
CA ILE A 139 -4.92 8.51 -5.10
C ILE A 139 -5.28 7.07 -4.73
N TYR A 140 -4.28 6.30 -4.36
CA TYR A 140 -4.40 4.93 -3.91
C TYR A 140 -3.75 4.75 -2.56
N TYR A 141 -4.25 3.78 -1.79
CA TYR A 141 -3.60 3.30 -0.58
C TYR A 141 -2.81 2.02 -0.89
N LEU A 142 -1.54 2.00 -0.49
CA LEU A 142 -0.53 1.05 -0.94
C LEU A 142 -0.19 -0.02 0.11
N ASP A 143 -0.68 0.10 1.34
CA ASP A 143 -0.34 -0.81 2.44
C ASP A 143 -1.54 -1.65 2.91
N GLU A 144 -1.77 -2.81 2.30
CA GLU A 144 -2.90 -3.69 2.67
C GLU A 144 -2.81 -4.24 4.10
N TYR A 145 -1.61 -4.34 4.68
CA TYR A 145 -1.42 -4.84 6.05
C TYR A 145 -1.67 -3.75 7.09
N GLY A 146 -1.45 -2.49 6.73
CA GLY A 146 -1.84 -1.33 7.52
C GLY A 146 -3.34 -1.02 7.47
N ILE A 147 -4.17 -1.92 6.92
CA ILE A 147 -5.63 -1.82 7.01
C ILE A 147 -6.10 -2.62 8.23
N GLY A 148 -6.56 -1.90 9.25
CA GLY A 148 -7.25 -2.45 10.40
C GLY A 148 -8.77 -2.46 10.19
N LYS A 149 -9.46 -3.43 10.81
CA LYS A 149 -10.93 -3.51 10.85
C LYS A 149 -11.37 -3.46 12.31
N GLY A 150 -12.33 -2.62 12.64
CA GLY A 150 -12.82 -2.49 14.01
C GLY A 150 -13.85 -1.39 14.19
N LEU A 151 -14.61 -1.49 15.28
CA LEU A 151 -15.50 -0.41 15.71
C LEU A 151 -14.63 0.73 16.22
N ILE A 152 -14.69 1.86 15.52
CA ILE A 152 -14.10 3.09 16.03
C ILE A 152 -15.12 3.72 16.97
N PRO A 153 -14.73 4.08 18.20
CA PRO A 153 -15.63 4.78 19.11
C PRO A 153 -16.25 6.02 18.43
N PRO A 154 -17.57 6.27 18.58
CA PRO A 154 -18.26 7.37 17.91
C PRO A 154 -17.66 8.76 18.20
N ASP A 155 -17.14 8.96 19.40
CA ASP A 155 -16.42 10.16 19.84
C ASP A 155 -15.13 10.39 19.01
N VAL A 156 -14.33 9.33 18.82
CA VAL A 156 -13.13 9.39 17.97
C VAL A 156 -13.51 9.72 16.52
N ALA A 157 -14.65 9.24 16.05
CA ALA A 157 -15.18 9.57 14.73
C ALA A 157 -15.53 11.05 14.56
N GLU A 158 -16.21 11.60 15.57
CA GLU A 158 -16.60 13.01 15.60
C GLU A 158 -15.38 13.92 15.62
N ASP A 159 -14.38 13.60 16.44
CA ASP A 159 -13.12 14.34 16.52
C ASP A 159 -12.34 14.30 15.20
N PHE A 160 -12.26 13.14 14.55
CA PHE A 160 -11.64 13.03 13.23
C PHE A 160 -12.38 13.88 12.18
N ASN A 161 -13.72 13.85 12.18
CA ASN A 161 -14.52 14.65 11.26
C ASN A 161 -14.34 16.16 11.52
N ALA A 162 -14.32 16.59 12.78
CA ALA A 162 -14.09 17.97 13.16
C ALA A 162 -12.70 18.44 12.72
N PHE A 163 -11.67 17.63 12.97
CA PHE A 163 -10.29 17.88 12.53
C PHE A 163 -10.18 18.02 11.01
N PHE A 164 -10.80 17.11 10.24
CA PHE A 164 -10.79 17.19 8.77
C PHE A 164 -11.53 18.42 8.25
N ASN A 165 -12.66 18.78 8.83
CA ASN A 165 -13.40 19.98 8.45
C ASN A 165 -12.60 21.25 8.72
N ALA A 166 -11.91 21.33 9.86
CA ALA A 166 -11.02 22.44 10.20
C ALA A 166 -9.86 22.53 9.21
N MET A 167 -9.22 21.40 8.88
CA MET A 167 -8.12 21.37 7.94
C MET A 167 -8.55 21.76 6.52
N LYS A 168 -9.70 21.28 6.06
CA LYS A 168 -10.29 21.66 4.76
C LYS A 168 -10.53 23.18 4.67
N LYS A 169 -11.09 23.79 5.72
CA LYS A 169 -11.28 25.25 5.79
C LYS A 169 -9.95 25.99 5.70
N ARG A 170 -8.94 25.54 6.43
CA ARG A 170 -7.60 26.15 6.44
C ARG A 170 -6.91 26.06 5.07
N LEU A 171 -6.97 24.91 4.42
CA LEU A 171 -6.41 24.70 3.08
C LEU A 171 -7.08 25.61 2.03
N MET A 172 -8.41 25.74 2.07
CA MET A 172 -9.14 26.64 1.17
C MET A 172 -8.74 28.11 1.36
N ALA A 173 -8.58 28.55 2.61
CA ALA A 173 -8.18 29.92 2.93
C ALA A 173 -6.75 30.25 2.49
N GLU A 174 -5.86 29.25 2.49
CA GLU A 174 -4.48 29.40 2.05
C GLU A 174 -4.36 29.42 0.52
N MET A 175 -5.20 28.64 -0.18
CA MET A 175 -5.30 28.70 -1.63
C MET A 175 -5.81 30.05 -2.13
N LYS A 176 -6.88 30.57 -1.50
CA LYS A 176 -7.45 31.88 -1.87
C LYS A 176 -6.39 32.99 -1.80
N ARG A 177 -5.57 32.99 -0.75
CA ARG A 177 -4.47 33.95 -0.58
C ARG A 177 -3.42 33.88 -1.69
N ARG A 178 -3.15 32.71 -2.26
CA ARG A 178 -2.15 32.53 -3.35
C ARG A 178 -2.67 32.88 -4.74
N THR A 179 -3.99 32.90 -4.96
CA THR A 179 -4.60 33.35 -6.21
C THR A 179 -4.82 34.87 -6.25
N ASP A 180 -4.90 35.49 -5.07
CA ASP A 180 -5.09 36.93 -4.90
C ASP A 180 -3.75 37.69 -4.75
N SER A 181 -2.61 37.01 -4.91
CA SER A 181 -1.24 37.58 -4.92
C SER A 181 -0.52 37.29 -6.23
#